data_AF-A0ABD1FSH3-F1
#
_entry.id   AF-A0ABD1FSH3-F1
#
_cell.length_a   1.000
_cell.length_b   1.000
_cell.length_c   1.000
_cell.angle_alpha   90.00
_cell.angle_beta   90.00
_cell.angle_gamma   90.00
#
_symmetry.space_group_name_H-M   'P 1'
#
loop_
_entity.id
_entity.type
_entity.pdbx_description
1 polymer ?
#
loop_
_entity_poly.entity_id
_entity_poly.type
_entity_poly.pdbx_seq_one_letter_code
_entity_poly.pdbx_strand_id
1 'polypeptide(L)'
;MLGEMKPMKYLKELILINMKVSGGDISLFLRYCPLLRRLTVRASILTSDVHVCGATLVLEYLQLHYCDLTESVINISAPNLSEVKIDANPGQLWFNDVPRLVEAKFMHHFACEVSCITSQLQKLTISLSYSESFLTNSFPQMPNLKESTIRNSSLYKHGYQK
;
A
#
# COMPACT_ATOMS: atom_id res chain seq x y z
N MET A 1 -11.20 -15.94 -18.02
CA MET A 1 -11.94 -14.92 -18.79
C MET A 1 -12.91 -14.24 -17.84
N LEU A 2 -12.61 -13.02 -17.38
CA LEU A 2 -13.61 -12.18 -16.72
C LEU A 2 -14.48 -11.59 -17.84
N GLY A 3 -15.79 -11.89 -17.84
CA GLY A 3 -16.74 -11.24 -18.73
C GLY A 3 -16.79 -9.73 -18.49
N GLU A 4 -17.28 -8.97 -19.48
CA GLU A 4 -17.37 -7.50 -19.40
C GLU A 4 -17.98 -7.05 -18.07
N MET A 5 -17.17 -6.43 -17.21
CA MET A 5 -17.66 -5.86 -15.95
C MET A 5 -18.56 -4.66 -16.28
N LYS A 6 -19.79 -4.68 -15.81
CA LYS A 6 -20.67 -3.50 -15.89
C LYS A 6 -20.13 -2.40 -14.97
N PRO A 7 -20.12 -1.13 -15.40
CA PRO A 7 -19.68 -0.02 -14.55
C PRO A 7 -20.46 0.07 -13.24
N MET A 8 -19.75 0.06 -12.12
CA MET A 8 -20.33 0.23 -10.78
C MET A 8 -20.23 1.69 -10.37
N LYS A 9 -21.10 2.51 -10.98
CA LYS A 9 -21.02 3.99 -10.95
C LYS A 9 -21.10 4.62 -9.55
N TYR A 10 -21.60 3.89 -8.55
CA TYR A 10 -21.82 4.41 -7.20
C TYR A 10 -20.93 3.74 -6.13
N LEU A 11 -20.10 2.77 -6.50
CA LEU A 11 -19.25 2.09 -5.53
C LEU A 11 -18.17 3.06 -5.03
N LYS A 12 -18.20 3.33 -3.73
CA LYS A 12 -17.24 4.25 -3.07
C LYS A 12 -16.17 3.52 -2.27
N GLU A 13 -16.44 2.28 -1.89
CA GLU A 13 -15.57 1.48 -1.04
C GLU A 13 -15.62 0.03 -1.50
N LEU A 14 -14.43 -0.58 -1.62
CA LEU A 14 -14.27 -1.98 -1.99
C LEU A 14 -13.29 -2.63 -1.02
N ILE A 15 -13.72 -3.75 -0.43
CA ILE A 15 -12.93 -4.54 0.50
C ILE A 15 -12.87 -5.97 -0.02
N LEU A 16 -11.66 -6.46 -0.27
CA LEU A 16 -11.35 -7.83 -0.70
C LEU A 16 -10.57 -8.52 0.42
N ILE A 17 -11.09 -9.64 0.93
CA ILE A 17 -10.49 -10.36 2.07
C ILE A 17 -10.36 -11.84 1.73
N ASN A 18 -9.19 -12.42 1.97
CA ASN A 18 -8.95 -13.85 1.76
C ASN A 18 -9.20 -14.29 0.31
N MET A 19 -8.79 -13.45 -0.64
CA MET A 19 -8.99 -13.69 -2.08
C MET A 19 -7.66 -13.86 -2.80
N LYS A 20 -7.71 -14.53 -3.95
CA LYS A 20 -6.65 -14.47 -4.96
C LYS A 20 -6.99 -13.34 -5.92
N VAL A 21 -6.17 -12.29 -5.95
CA VAL A 21 -6.42 -11.05 -6.70
C VAL A 21 -5.22 -10.80 -7.61
N SER A 22 -5.46 -10.48 -8.89
CA SER A 22 -4.42 -9.99 -9.77
C SER A 22 -4.37 -8.46 -9.77
N GLY A 23 -3.24 -7.89 -10.15
CA GLY A 23 -3.16 -6.45 -10.41
C GLY A 23 -4.12 -6.01 -11.52
N GLY A 24 -4.38 -6.88 -12.50
CA GLY A 24 -5.42 -6.66 -13.52
C GLY A 24 -6.82 -6.49 -12.91
N ASP A 25 -7.18 -7.31 -11.91
CA ASP A 25 -8.46 -7.17 -11.21
C ASP A 25 -8.57 -5.81 -10.49
N ILE A 26 -7.49 -5.38 -9.82
CA ILE A 26 -7.43 -4.07 -9.17
C ILE A 26 -7.58 -2.95 -10.20
N SER A 27 -6.87 -3.01 -11.32
CA SER A 27 -7.00 -2.02 -12.40
C SER A 27 -8.41 -1.98 -12.99
N LEU A 28 -9.09 -3.13 -13.10
CA LEU A 28 -10.49 -3.18 -13.53
C LEU A 28 -11.40 -2.47 -12.52
N PHE A 29 -11.27 -2.72 -11.22
CA PHE A 29 -12.08 -2.01 -10.22
C PHE A 29 -11.84 -0.50 -10.26
N LEU A 30 -10.59 -0.06 -10.37
CA LEU A 30 -10.25 1.37 -10.47
C LEU A 30 -10.82 2.02 -11.74
N ARG A 31 -10.91 1.27 -12.84
CA ARG A 31 -11.48 1.74 -14.11
C ARG A 31 -13.01 1.77 -14.12
N TYR A 32 -13.65 0.73 -13.59
CA TYR A 32 -15.11 0.54 -13.68
C TYR A 32 -15.88 1.13 -12.48
N CYS A 33 -15.17 1.57 -11.44
CA CYS A 33 -15.74 2.22 -10.25
C CYS A 33 -15.20 3.66 -10.15
N PRO A 34 -15.71 4.62 -10.95
CA PRO A 34 -15.15 5.98 -11.02
C PRO A 34 -15.31 6.79 -9.73
N LEU A 35 -16.15 6.34 -8.79
CA LEU A 35 -16.34 6.97 -7.47
C LEU A 35 -15.64 6.23 -6.34
N LEU A 36 -14.77 5.24 -6.64
CA LEU A 36 -14.08 4.44 -5.63
C LEU A 36 -13.05 5.28 -4.87
N ARG A 37 -13.36 5.61 -3.62
CA ARG A 37 -12.54 6.41 -2.71
C ARG A 37 -11.68 5.55 -1.78
N ARG A 38 -12.11 4.32 -1.49
CA ARG A 38 -11.36 3.40 -0.62
C ARG A 38 -11.22 2.03 -1.26
N LEU A 39 -9.98 1.53 -1.32
CA LEU A 39 -9.68 0.17 -1.72
C LEU A 39 -8.91 -0.53 -0.60
N THR A 40 -9.43 -1.66 -0.14
CA THR A 40 -8.76 -2.50 0.85
C THR A 40 -8.64 -3.92 0.34
N VAL A 41 -7.42 -4.44 0.35
CA VAL A 41 -7.10 -5.83 0.10
C VAL A 41 -6.39 -6.38 1.33
N ARG A 42 -6.93 -7.44 1.93
CA ARG A 42 -6.43 -7.99 3.19
C ARG A 42 -6.30 -9.50 3.13
N ALA A 43 -5.25 -10.04 3.75
CA ALA A 43 -5.09 -11.50 3.92
C ALA A 43 -5.24 -12.25 2.58
N SER A 44 -4.76 -11.64 1.48
CA SER A 44 -5.05 -12.06 0.11
C SER A 44 -3.75 -12.36 -0.63
N ILE A 45 -3.82 -13.11 -1.73
CA ILE A 45 -2.67 -13.41 -2.58
C ILE A 45 -2.70 -12.47 -3.78
N LEU A 46 -1.66 -11.66 -3.94
CA LEU A 46 -1.48 -10.80 -5.11
C LEU A 46 -0.65 -11.57 -6.14
N THR A 47 -1.24 -11.77 -7.32
CA THR A 47 -0.74 -12.73 -8.32
C THR A 47 0.02 -12.08 -9.48
N SER A 48 0.05 -10.76 -9.50
CA SER A 48 0.77 -9.97 -10.50
C SER A 48 0.97 -8.55 -9.97
N ASP A 49 1.82 -7.79 -10.66
CA ASP A 49 2.09 -6.39 -10.36
C ASP A 49 0.83 -5.54 -10.24
N VAL A 50 0.77 -4.75 -9.17
CA VAL A 50 -0.35 -3.87 -8.85
C VAL A 50 -0.02 -2.46 -9.30
N HIS A 51 -0.78 -1.95 -10.26
CA HIS A 51 -0.68 -0.56 -10.72
C HIS A 51 -1.92 0.22 -10.29
N VAL A 52 -1.75 1.09 -9.30
CA VAL A 52 -2.76 2.06 -8.85
C VAL A 52 -2.45 3.38 -9.52
N CYS A 53 -2.77 3.48 -10.82
CA CYS A 53 -2.39 4.60 -11.67
C CYS A 53 -3.61 5.22 -12.37
N GLY A 54 -3.68 6.56 -12.38
CA GLY A 54 -4.64 7.29 -13.20
C GLY A 54 -4.83 8.73 -12.73
N ALA A 55 -4.67 9.69 -13.63
CA ALA A 55 -4.76 11.12 -13.33
C ALA A 55 -6.13 11.56 -12.76
N THR A 56 -7.20 10.82 -13.08
CA THR A 56 -8.56 11.11 -12.62
C THR A 56 -9.02 10.22 -11.47
N LEU A 57 -8.14 9.40 -10.87
CA LEU A 57 -8.51 8.54 -9.76
C LEU A 57 -8.93 9.38 -8.55
N VAL A 58 -10.14 9.15 -8.05
CA VAL A 58 -10.67 9.77 -6.81
C VAL A 58 -10.32 8.96 -5.55
N LEU A 59 -9.41 7.99 -5.69
CA LEU A 59 -8.98 7.11 -4.59
C LEU A 59 -8.26 7.94 -3.53
N GLU A 60 -8.74 7.87 -2.30
CA GLU A 60 -8.23 8.60 -1.13
C GLU A 60 -7.52 7.68 -0.13
N TYR A 61 -7.94 6.42 -0.09
CA TYR A 61 -7.42 5.41 0.82
C TYR A 61 -7.06 4.13 0.07
N LEU A 62 -5.83 3.64 0.29
CA LEU A 62 -5.36 2.35 -0.20
C LEU A 62 -4.79 1.52 0.96
N GLN A 63 -5.32 0.30 1.13
CA GLN A 63 -4.76 -0.67 2.03
C GLN A 63 -4.45 -1.98 1.31
N LEU A 64 -3.19 -2.43 1.38
CA LEU A 64 -2.73 -3.76 0.99
C LEU A 64 -2.03 -4.37 2.21
N HIS A 65 -2.70 -5.26 2.95
CA HIS A 65 -2.26 -5.64 4.30
C HIS A 65 -2.32 -7.14 4.52
N TYR A 66 -1.24 -7.74 5.03
CA TYR A 66 -1.09 -9.19 5.08
C TYR A 66 -1.35 -9.82 3.71
N CYS A 67 -0.81 -9.23 2.65
CA CYS A 67 -0.93 -9.79 1.30
C CYS A 67 0.34 -10.54 0.95
N ASP A 68 0.21 -11.71 0.32
CA ASP A 68 1.35 -12.42 -0.25
C ASP A 68 1.76 -11.72 -1.57
N LEU A 69 2.99 -11.22 -1.59
CA LEU A 69 3.60 -10.41 -2.66
C LEU A 69 4.83 -11.10 -3.27
N THR A 70 4.98 -12.43 -3.14
CA THR A 70 6.18 -13.24 -3.46
C THR A 70 7.07 -12.74 -4.61
N GLU A 71 6.52 -12.28 -5.74
CA GLU A 71 7.30 -11.66 -6.84
C GLU A 71 6.66 -10.39 -7.43
N SER A 72 5.60 -9.86 -6.84
CA SER A 72 4.85 -8.73 -7.40
C SER A 72 5.33 -7.38 -6.89
N VAL A 73 5.30 -6.38 -7.77
CA VAL A 73 5.57 -4.99 -7.42
C VAL A 73 4.31 -4.15 -7.29
N ILE A 74 4.36 -3.10 -6.47
CA ILE A 74 3.27 -2.15 -6.26
C ILE A 74 3.73 -0.77 -6.73
N ASN A 75 3.04 -0.25 -7.75
CA ASN A 75 3.27 1.07 -8.30
C ASN A 75 2.06 1.97 -8.03
N ILE A 76 2.28 3.12 -7.40
CA ILE A 76 1.23 4.04 -6.98
C ILE A 76 1.43 5.40 -7.63
N SER A 77 0.44 5.83 -8.40
CA SER A 77 0.33 7.13 -9.04
C SER A 77 -1.13 7.59 -8.98
N ALA A 78 -1.52 8.10 -7.82
CA ALA A 78 -2.89 8.44 -7.48
C ALA A 78 -2.93 9.84 -6.82
N PRO A 79 -3.28 10.90 -7.56
CA PRO A 79 -3.11 12.28 -7.09
C PRO A 79 -4.01 12.68 -5.92
N ASN A 80 -5.12 11.96 -5.73
CA ASN A 80 -6.06 12.18 -4.62
C ASN A 80 -5.79 11.30 -3.39
N LEU A 81 -4.79 10.42 -3.45
CA LEU A 81 -4.49 9.49 -2.36
C LEU A 81 -3.95 10.27 -1.16
N SER A 82 -4.65 10.18 -0.03
CA SER A 82 -4.30 10.87 1.21
C SER A 82 -3.75 9.94 2.28
N GLU A 83 -4.11 8.67 2.21
CA GLU A 83 -3.71 7.67 3.21
C GLU A 83 -3.35 6.34 2.54
N VAL A 84 -2.22 5.76 2.97
CA VAL A 84 -1.80 4.40 2.58
C VAL A 84 -1.47 3.53 3.78
N LYS A 85 -1.85 2.25 3.67
CA LYS A 85 -1.43 1.20 4.58
C LYS A 85 -0.95 -0.01 3.79
N ILE A 86 0.36 -0.19 3.69
CA ILE A 86 0.95 -1.20 2.82
C ILE A 86 1.94 -2.08 3.59
N ASP A 87 1.81 -3.37 3.34
CA ASP A 87 2.75 -4.41 3.70
C ASP A 87 3.49 -4.83 2.42
N ALA A 88 4.79 -4.52 2.32
CA ALA A 88 5.61 -4.79 1.15
C ALA A 88 7.08 -4.99 1.56
N ASN A 89 7.80 -5.86 0.86
CA ASN A 89 9.23 -6.05 1.07
C ASN A 89 10.04 -4.91 0.41
N PRO A 90 11.33 -4.74 0.76
CA PRO A 90 12.19 -3.76 0.10
C PRO A 90 12.22 -4.00 -1.41
N GLY A 91 12.15 -2.94 -2.21
CA GLY A 91 12.13 -3.06 -3.66
C GLY A 91 10.82 -3.60 -4.21
N GLN A 92 9.71 -3.55 -3.47
CA GLN A 92 8.38 -3.93 -3.97
C GLN A 92 7.39 -2.75 -4.02
N LEU A 93 7.77 -1.55 -3.57
CA LEU A 93 6.86 -0.42 -3.46
C LEU A 93 7.44 0.87 -4.05
N TRP A 94 6.72 1.47 -4.99
CA TRP A 94 7.09 2.74 -5.61
C TRP A 94 5.93 3.73 -5.60
N PHE A 95 6.24 4.96 -5.23
CA PHE A 95 5.36 6.12 -5.34
C PHE A 95 5.87 7.06 -6.44
N ASN A 96 4.99 7.51 -7.32
CA ASN A 96 5.32 8.45 -8.39
C ASN A 96 4.59 9.79 -8.20
N ASP A 97 3.31 9.88 -8.53
CA ASP A 97 2.49 11.09 -8.39
C ASP A 97 1.42 10.90 -7.30
N VAL A 98 1.75 11.31 -6.08
CA VAL A 98 0.87 11.22 -4.89
C VAL A 98 0.92 12.49 -4.02
N PRO A 99 0.78 13.71 -4.58
CA PRO A 99 1.03 14.98 -3.89
C PRO A 99 0.19 15.23 -2.64
N ARG A 100 -0.93 14.51 -2.47
CA ARG A 100 -1.84 14.65 -1.31
C ARG A 100 -1.62 13.62 -0.21
N LEU A 101 -0.61 12.77 -0.32
CA LEU A 101 -0.35 11.71 0.65
C LEU A 101 0.14 12.28 1.99
N VAL A 102 -0.73 12.31 3.00
CA VAL A 102 -0.43 12.89 4.32
C VAL A 102 -0.19 11.84 5.39
N GLU A 103 -0.77 10.65 5.25
CA GLU A 103 -0.61 9.55 6.20
C GLU A 103 -0.11 8.28 5.51
N ALA A 104 0.93 7.69 6.06
CA ALA A 104 1.49 6.43 5.58
C ALA A 104 1.74 5.47 6.73
N LYS A 105 1.30 4.22 6.53
CA LYS A 105 1.55 3.11 7.45
C LYS A 105 2.22 1.96 6.72
N PHE A 106 3.41 1.60 7.16
CA PHE A 106 4.21 0.53 6.59
C PHE A 106 4.41 -0.62 7.58
N MET A 107 4.47 -1.84 7.08
CA MET A 107 4.84 -3.03 7.85
C MET A 107 6.14 -3.63 7.33
N HIS A 108 6.90 -4.27 8.23
CA HIS A 108 8.19 -4.93 7.99
C HIS A 108 9.34 -3.99 7.62
N HIS A 109 9.23 -3.28 6.50
CA HIS A 109 10.34 -2.53 5.93
C HIS A 109 9.97 -1.09 5.58
N PHE A 110 10.84 -0.18 6.00
CA PHE A 110 10.85 1.22 5.58
C PHE A 110 12.19 1.46 4.89
N ALA A 111 12.30 1.04 3.63
CA ALA A 111 13.48 1.35 2.82
C ALA A 111 13.35 2.76 2.22
N CYS A 112 14.48 3.33 1.78
CA CYS A 112 14.65 4.69 1.22
C CYS A 112 13.77 5.04 -0.02
N GLU A 113 12.85 4.16 -0.40
CA GLU A 113 11.95 4.23 -1.57
C GLU A 113 10.78 5.21 -1.38
N VAL A 114 10.61 5.74 -0.17
CA VAL A 114 9.62 6.77 0.17
C VAL A 114 10.17 8.20 0.05
N SER A 115 11.38 8.39 -0.47
CA SER A 115 12.00 9.72 -0.63
C SER A 115 11.09 10.71 -1.36
N CYS A 116 10.32 10.24 -2.34
CA CYS A 116 9.38 11.03 -3.14
C CYS A 116 8.11 11.49 -2.40
N ILE A 117 7.82 10.95 -1.21
CA ILE A 117 6.63 11.33 -0.41
C ILE A 117 7.00 12.10 0.87
N THR A 118 8.29 12.35 1.09
CA THR A 118 8.82 12.96 2.33
C THR A 118 8.32 14.37 2.60
N SER A 119 8.10 15.16 1.56
CA SER A 119 7.72 16.56 1.69
C SER A 119 6.25 16.75 2.04
N GLN A 120 5.33 15.88 1.59
CA GLN A 120 3.90 16.01 1.94
C GLN A 120 3.48 15.26 3.21
N LEU A 121 4.26 14.27 3.65
CA LEU A 121 3.86 13.37 4.72
C LEU A 121 3.79 14.09 6.09
N GLN A 122 2.67 13.93 6.79
CA GLN A 122 2.43 14.50 8.12
C GLN A 122 2.37 13.44 9.22
N LYS A 123 1.99 12.20 8.87
CA LYS A 123 1.89 11.09 9.81
C LYS A 123 2.51 9.83 9.24
N LEU A 124 3.39 9.22 10.02
CA LEU A 124 4.10 8.00 9.66
C LEU A 124 3.94 6.95 10.76
N THR A 125 3.47 5.77 10.41
CA THR A 125 3.49 4.60 11.29
C THR A 125 4.31 3.49 10.67
N ILE A 126 5.32 3.00 11.36
CA ILE A 126 6.12 1.85 10.93
C ILE A 126 5.90 0.73 11.94
N SER A 127 5.48 -0.45 11.46
CA SER A 127 5.35 -1.65 12.27
C SER A 127 6.43 -2.64 11.89
N LEU A 128 7.39 -2.85 12.78
CA LEU A 128 8.54 -3.71 12.57
C LEU A 128 8.22 -5.12 13.05
N SER A 129 8.44 -6.08 12.16
CA SER A 129 8.37 -7.52 12.41
C SER A 129 9.81 -8.02 12.34
N TYR A 130 10.36 -8.51 13.45
CA TYR A 130 11.75 -8.94 13.63
C TYR A 130 12.81 -7.83 13.80
N SER A 131 13.79 -8.14 14.63
CA SER A 131 14.82 -7.24 15.15
C SER A 131 16.16 -7.47 14.46
N GLU A 132 16.29 -7.25 13.14
CA GLU A 132 17.61 -7.27 12.52
C GLU A 132 17.83 -6.04 11.63
N SER A 133 18.64 -5.12 12.16
CA SER A 133 19.37 -4.05 11.46
C SER A 133 18.65 -3.31 10.32
N PHE A 134 17.50 -2.67 10.59
CA PHE A 134 16.76 -1.89 9.58
C PHE A 134 17.05 -0.38 9.56
N LEU A 135 17.79 0.14 10.54
CA LEU A 135 18.12 1.58 10.63
C LEU A 135 19.52 1.90 10.10
N THR A 136 20.11 1.04 9.26
CA THR A 136 21.45 1.25 8.71
C THR A 136 21.49 2.37 7.66
N ASN A 137 20.36 2.65 7.01
CA ASN A 137 20.21 3.81 6.14
C ASN A 137 19.61 4.98 6.93
N SER A 138 20.18 6.17 6.75
CA SER A 138 19.66 7.39 7.37
C SER A 138 18.18 7.56 7.02
N PHE A 139 17.37 7.78 8.05
CA PHE A 139 15.95 8.08 7.87
C PHE A 139 15.84 9.34 7.00
N PRO A 140 15.05 9.32 5.91
CA PRO A 140 14.93 10.47 5.04
C PRO A 140 14.38 11.66 5.83
N GLN A 141 14.83 12.87 5.49
CA GLN A 141 14.29 14.08 6.09
C GLN A 141 12.82 14.24 5.67
N MET A 142 11.93 14.38 6.65
CA MET A 142 10.51 14.62 6.44
C MET A 142 10.13 15.93 7.13
N PRO A 143 10.30 17.08 6.45
CA PRO A 143 10.21 18.40 7.07
C PRO A 143 8.81 18.73 7.62
N ASN A 144 7.76 18.08 7.10
CA ASN A 144 6.37 18.33 7.47
C ASN A 144 5.77 17.26 8.39
N LEU A 145 6.57 16.30 8.88
CA LEU A 145 6.12 15.23 9.74
C LEU A 145 5.74 15.76 11.14
N LYS A 146 4.49 15.52 11.54
CA LYS A 146 3.93 15.95 12.83
C LYS A 146 3.81 14.78 13.81
N GLU A 147 3.52 13.59 13.29
CA GLU A 147 3.33 12.37 14.06
C GLU A 147 4.18 11.23 13.50
N SER A 148 4.94 10.57 14.38
CA SER A 148 5.69 9.37 14.02
C SER A 148 5.47 8.31 15.09
N THR A 149 5.10 7.11 14.66
CA THR A 149 4.94 5.95 15.55
C THR A 149 5.73 4.77 15.00
N ILE A 150 6.69 4.29 15.77
CA ILE A 150 7.40 3.04 15.48
C ILE A 150 6.90 1.99 16.45
N ARG A 151 6.30 0.92 15.92
CA ARG A 151 5.78 -0.21 16.69
C ARG A 151 6.67 -1.41 16.43
N ASN A 152 7.11 -2.08 17.47
CA ASN A 152 7.76 -3.38 17.34
C ASN A 152 6.73 -4.46 17.70
N SER A 153 6.36 -5.30 16.73
CA SER A 153 5.53 -6.47 16.99
C SER A 153 6.43 -7.66 17.34
N SER A 154 6.63 -7.89 18.64
CA SER A 154 7.33 -9.05 19.19
C SER A 154 6.50 -10.34 19.17
N LEU A 155 5.38 -10.37 18.44
CA LEU A 155 4.43 -11.48 18.44
C LEU A 155 4.55 -12.23 17.11
N TYR A 156 5.39 -13.27 17.08
CA TYR A 156 5.20 -14.58 16.40
C TYR A 156 6.47 -15.43 16.63
N LYS A 157 6.70 -15.86 17.88
CA LYS A 157 7.53 -17.06 18.18
C LYS A 157 6.62 -18.29 18.17
N HIS A 158 6.13 -18.71 17.00
CA HIS A 158 5.57 -20.05 16.86
C HIS A 158 6.21 -20.78 15.67
N GLY A 159 7.27 -21.51 16.02
CA GLY A 159 7.53 -22.89 15.60
C GLY A 159 7.31 -23.24 14.15
N TYR A 160 8.36 -23.06 13.34
CA TYR A 160 8.74 -24.08 12.37
C TYR A 160 10.21 -24.42 12.60
N GLN A 161 10.46 -25.33 13.54
CA GLN A 161 11.64 -26.18 13.46
C GLN A 161 11.32 -27.27 12.43
N LYS A 162 12.15 -27.34 11.39
CA LYS A 162 12.21 -28.47 10.46
C LYS A 162 12.53 -29.77 11.19
#